data_AF-M2PLZ1-F1
#
_entry.id   AF-M2PLZ1-F1
#
_cell.length_a   1.000
_cell.length_b   1.000
_cell.length_c   1.000
_cell.angle_alpha   90.00
_cell.angle_beta   90.00
_cell.angle_gamma   90.00
#
_symmetry.space_group_name_H-M   'P 1'
#
loop_
_entity.id
_entity.type
_entity.pdbx_description
1 polymer ?
#
loop_
_entity_poly.entity_id
_entity_poly.type
_entity_poly.pdbx_seq_one_letter_code
_entity_poly.pdbx_strand_id
1 'polypeptide(L)'
;MSRSTSSPHHGQAASDTRNTHAPPVVVPGSGNNIIINPRQRQNPVLQCIRNVGKEFGDIVADFQVGRTTGVLFLSLKYHRLFPAYIHQRIEELGHSYNLRILLIQCDVSDHQETIRELTKTCLINNITIMVAWTAEEVGHYLSTYKQFEHKPPDMIKERIDKDYYSILRTALTSISRVNKTDVETLRTSLGSFADIARATSEQLQSLPGFGQVKARRMKDAFEKPFRTGTTSALSFQPTQSKPASQAPASQSVKGKERARTPPFEHESGPPMKRPRPPREQSPVWDIELDLNGSPSPSPTPESGPPPQRISPAPPAQSEERRKRPQSPVWDIELDLNES
;
A
#
# COMPACT_ATOMS: atom_id res chain seq x y z
N MET A 1 -39.40 42.68 74.00
CA MET A 1 -39.04 41.36 74.55
C MET A 1 -39.46 40.32 73.51
N SER A 2 -38.58 39.92 72.60
CA SER A 2 -37.62 38.80 72.74
C SER A 2 -38.17 37.50 72.14
N ARG A 3 -37.59 37.10 70.99
CA ARG A 3 -37.20 35.71 70.59
C ARG A 3 -38.35 34.67 70.43
N SER A 4 -38.35 33.67 69.55
CA SER A 4 -37.32 33.02 68.73
C SER A 4 -37.97 32.02 67.74
N THR A 5 -37.38 31.91 66.55
CA THR A 5 -37.14 30.74 65.67
C THR A 5 -37.78 29.36 65.96
N SER A 6 -38.35 28.72 64.93
CA SER A 6 -37.92 27.37 64.46
C SER A 6 -38.62 26.94 63.15
N SER A 7 -37.81 26.53 62.17
CA SER A 7 -38.20 25.84 60.93
C SER A 7 -38.01 24.33 61.10
N PRO A 8 -38.81 23.45 60.45
CA PRO A 8 -38.53 22.02 60.43
C PRO A 8 -37.67 21.62 59.21
N HIS A 9 -36.79 20.66 59.48
CA HIS A 9 -35.85 19.99 58.58
C HIS A 9 -36.48 18.71 57.97
N HIS A 10 -36.07 18.40 56.74
CA HIS A 10 -35.82 17.06 56.15
C HIS A 10 -36.96 16.05 55.87
N GLY A 11 -36.98 15.59 54.62
CA GLY A 11 -37.69 14.39 54.16
C GLY A 11 -37.53 14.15 52.66
N GLN A 12 -36.30 13.93 52.18
CA GLN A 12 -36.04 13.40 50.83
C GLN A 12 -36.42 11.92 50.79
N ALA A 13 -37.29 11.53 49.85
CA ALA A 13 -37.52 10.15 49.47
C ALA A 13 -37.00 9.94 48.04
N ALA A 14 -36.14 8.93 47.92
CA ALA A 14 -35.37 8.57 46.75
C ALA A 14 -36.23 8.04 45.59
N SER A 15 -35.87 8.40 44.37
CA SER A 15 -36.36 7.78 43.14
C SER A 15 -35.27 6.91 42.53
N ASP A 16 -35.46 5.59 42.62
CA ASP A 16 -34.72 4.56 41.91
C ASP A 16 -34.85 4.73 40.39
N THR A 17 -33.72 4.82 39.68
CA THR A 17 -33.66 4.60 38.23
C THR A 17 -32.64 3.51 37.90
N ARG A 18 -33.17 2.35 37.52
CA ARG A 18 -32.43 1.20 36.99
C ARG A 18 -31.84 1.57 35.63
N ASN A 19 -30.52 1.51 35.54
CA ASN A 19 -29.74 1.87 34.35
C ASN A 19 -29.70 0.67 33.38
N THR A 20 -30.50 0.70 32.31
CA THR A 20 -30.43 -0.26 31.20
C THR A 20 -29.47 0.25 30.14
N HIS A 21 -28.39 -0.51 29.89
CA HIS A 21 -27.41 -0.26 28.83
C HIS A 21 -28.07 -0.26 27.44
N ALA A 22 -28.19 0.92 26.84
CA ALA A 22 -28.33 1.08 25.40
C ALA A 22 -26.92 1.13 24.77
N PRO A 23 -26.70 0.55 23.57
CA PRO A 23 -25.43 0.70 22.87
C PRO A 23 -25.17 2.19 22.58
N PRO A 24 -23.93 2.68 22.70
CA PRO A 24 -23.65 4.09 22.49
C PRO A 24 -23.98 4.47 21.05
N VAL A 25 -24.93 5.39 20.90
CA VAL A 25 -25.20 6.09 19.65
C VAL A 25 -23.89 6.78 19.27
N VAL A 26 -23.32 6.41 18.13
CA VAL A 26 -22.15 7.07 17.55
C VAL A 26 -22.54 8.53 17.32
N VAL A 27 -22.21 9.41 18.27
CA VAL A 27 -22.33 10.84 18.09
C VAL A 27 -21.41 11.20 16.94
N PRO A 28 -21.92 11.71 15.80
CA PRO A 28 -21.05 12.21 14.75
C PRO A 28 -20.40 13.46 15.32
N GLY A 29 -19.14 13.33 15.77
CA GLY A 29 -18.31 14.47 16.09
C GLY A 29 -18.32 15.40 14.88
N SER A 30 -18.99 16.55 15.00
CA SER A 30 -19.12 17.58 13.96
C SER A 30 -17.80 18.34 13.73
N GLY A 31 -16.66 17.76 14.14
CA GLY A 31 -15.35 18.40 14.14
C GLY A 31 -14.26 17.47 13.59
N ASN A 32 -13.15 18.08 13.16
CA ASN A 32 -11.94 17.39 12.73
C ASN A 32 -11.14 16.88 13.95
N ASN A 33 -11.80 16.13 14.84
CA ASN A 33 -11.23 15.60 16.06
C ASN A 33 -10.96 14.11 15.92
N ILE A 34 -9.87 13.63 16.51
CA ILE A 34 -9.63 12.22 16.79
C ILE A 34 -10.33 11.89 18.10
N ILE A 35 -11.16 10.85 18.09
CA ILE A 35 -11.79 10.33 19.31
C ILE A 35 -10.80 9.34 19.94
N ILE A 36 -10.51 9.53 21.21
CA ILE A 36 -9.50 8.80 21.97
C ILE A 36 -10.20 8.03 23.08
N ASN A 37 -9.85 6.75 23.21
CA ASN A 37 -10.34 5.95 24.31
C ASN A 37 -9.79 6.47 25.65
N PRO A 38 -10.59 6.60 26.72
CA PRO A 38 -10.13 7.02 28.04
C PRO A 38 -8.92 6.23 28.58
N ARG A 39 -8.74 4.96 28.17
CA ARG A 39 -7.58 4.12 28.52
C ARG A 39 -6.26 4.71 28.00
N GLN A 40 -6.29 5.51 26.93
CA GLN A 40 -5.11 6.12 26.32
C GLN A 40 -4.77 7.51 26.90
N ARG A 41 -5.50 7.98 27.92
CA ARG A 41 -5.32 9.34 28.48
C ARG A 41 -3.90 9.64 28.96
N GLN A 42 -3.17 8.63 29.44
CA GLN A 42 -1.81 8.75 29.93
C GLN A 42 -0.75 8.42 28.88
N ASN A 43 -1.14 8.16 27.63
CA ASN A 43 -0.20 7.79 26.57
C ASN A 43 0.61 9.02 26.11
N PRO A 44 1.95 8.99 26.16
CA PRO A 44 2.78 10.12 25.73
C PRO A 44 2.60 10.49 24.25
N VAL A 45 2.18 9.53 23.41
CA VAL A 45 1.86 9.76 21.98
C VAL A 45 0.81 10.86 21.81
N LEU A 46 -0.08 11.07 22.80
CA LEU A 46 -1.06 12.14 22.74
C LEU A 46 -0.43 13.51 22.56
N GLN A 47 0.77 13.77 23.09
CA GLN A 47 1.46 15.05 22.95
C GLN A 47 2.00 15.24 21.51
N CYS A 48 2.32 14.14 20.84
CA CYS A 48 2.86 14.11 19.47
C CYS A 48 1.79 14.32 18.39
N ILE A 49 0.51 14.08 18.69
CA ILE A 49 -0.60 14.34 17.77
C ILE A 49 -0.76 15.86 17.60
N ARG A 50 -0.47 16.37 16.40
CA ARG A 50 -0.53 17.80 16.05
C ARG A 50 -1.51 18.04 14.89
N ASN A 51 -1.93 19.30 14.70
CA ASN A 51 -2.76 19.75 13.57
C ASN A 51 -4.18 19.16 13.49
N VAL A 52 -4.63 18.48 14.53
CA VAL A 52 -5.93 17.80 14.61
C VAL A 52 -6.45 17.90 16.05
N GLY A 53 -7.76 18.08 16.22
CA GLY A 53 -8.37 18.14 17.55
C GLY A 53 -8.40 16.78 18.24
N LYS A 54 -8.52 16.78 19.57
CA LYS A 54 -8.51 15.58 20.42
C LYS A 54 -9.74 15.59 21.30
N GLU A 55 -10.48 14.50 21.30
CA GLU A 55 -11.69 14.35 22.11
C GLU A 55 -11.68 12.98 22.76
N PHE A 56 -12.08 12.89 24.04
CA PHE A 56 -12.22 11.60 24.69
C PHE A 56 -13.64 11.10 24.50
N GLY A 57 -13.78 9.85 24.07
CA GLY A 57 -15.08 9.23 23.84
C GLY A 57 -15.05 7.73 24.15
N ASP A 58 -16.22 7.18 24.44
CA ASP A 58 -16.37 5.76 24.66
C ASP A 58 -16.35 5.01 23.32
N ILE A 59 -15.21 4.41 23.01
CA ILE A 59 -14.93 3.70 21.76
C ILE A 59 -14.21 2.39 22.05
N VAL A 60 -14.41 1.38 21.19
CA VAL A 60 -13.76 0.07 21.37
C VAL A 60 -12.29 0.12 20.98
N ALA A 61 -11.94 0.85 19.91
CA ALA A 61 -10.57 1.09 19.48
C ALA A 61 -9.80 1.98 20.47
N ASP A 62 -8.49 2.12 20.32
CA ASP A 62 -7.69 3.06 21.12
C ASP A 62 -7.82 4.48 20.58
N PHE A 63 -7.81 4.60 19.25
CA PHE A 63 -8.02 5.85 18.54
C PHE A 63 -9.01 5.64 17.39
N GLN A 64 -9.97 6.52 17.25
CA GLN A 64 -10.87 6.57 16.11
C GLN A 64 -10.56 7.83 15.30
N VAL A 65 -9.98 7.60 14.12
CA VAL A 65 -9.48 8.65 13.21
C VAL A 65 -10.43 8.93 12.05
N GLY A 66 -11.55 8.21 11.96
CA GLY A 66 -12.63 8.49 11.03
C GLY A 66 -13.90 7.74 11.40
N ARG A 67 -14.99 7.96 10.66
CA ARG A 67 -16.28 7.31 10.95
C ARG A 67 -16.19 5.78 10.95
N THR A 68 -15.42 5.22 10.02
CA THR A 68 -15.29 3.77 9.83
C THR A 68 -13.87 3.24 10.04
N THR A 69 -13.00 4.06 10.63
CA THR A 69 -11.58 3.76 10.78
C THR A 69 -11.18 3.76 12.25
N GLY A 70 -10.82 2.57 12.73
CA GLY A 70 -10.37 2.34 14.11
C GLY A 70 -8.89 1.94 14.13
N VAL A 71 -8.16 2.47 15.10
CA VAL A 71 -6.74 2.21 15.31
C VAL A 71 -6.53 1.63 16.71
N LEU A 72 -5.86 0.50 16.78
CA LEU A 72 -5.28 -0.04 18.01
C LEU A 72 -3.82 0.40 18.11
N PHE A 73 -3.36 0.71 19.31
CA PHE A 73 -1.99 1.11 19.57
C PHE A 73 -1.25 0.08 20.42
N LEU A 74 -0.04 -0.27 20.00
CA LEU A 74 0.79 -1.24 20.69
C LEU A 74 2.26 -0.81 20.66
N SER A 75 2.87 -0.66 21.83
CA SER A 75 4.33 -0.61 21.96
C SER A 75 4.89 -2.03 21.98
N LEU A 76 5.99 -2.29 21.27
CA LEU A 76 6.63 -3.61 21.29
C LEU A 76 7.19 -3.95 22.67
N LYS A 77 7.71 -2.97 23.41
CA LYS A 77 8.13 -3.14 24.80
C LYS A 77 6.97 -3.59 25.68
N TYR A 78 5.78 -3.02 25.49
CA TYR A 78 4.58 -3.46 26.20
C TYR A 78 4.15 -4.87 25.79
N HIS A 79 4.18 -5.17 24.49
CA HIS A 79 3.82 -6.49 23.98
C HIS A 79 4.71 -7.61 24.54
N ARG A 80 6.01 -7.35 24.75
CA ARG A 80 6.93 -8.32 25.39
C ARG A 80 6.55 -8.63 26.84
N LEU A 81 5.96 -7.66 27.55
CA LEU A 81 5.49 -7.86 28.93
C LEU A 81 4.12 -8.55 28.96
N PHE A 82 3.24 -8.23 28.02
CA PHE A 82 1.86 -8.70 27.97
C PHE A 82 1.47 -9.18 26.56
N PRO A 83 1.94 -10.34 26.11
CA PRO A 83 1.69 -10.81 24.74
C PRO A 83 0.21 -11.09 24.46
N ALA A 84 -0.54 -11.56 25.46
CA ALA A 84 -1.97 -11.85 25.34
C ALA A 84 -2.86 -10.60 25.15
N TYR A 85 -2.36 -9.41 25.53
CA TYR A 85 -3.14 -8.17 25.50
C TYR A 85 -3.69 -7.87 24.10
N ILE A 86 -2.84 -7.96 23.07
CA ILE A 86 -3.24 -7.56 21.73
C ILE A 86 -4.30 -8.50 21.14
N HIS A 87 -4.23 -9.79 21.45
CA HIS A 87 -5.22 -10.77 20.99
C HIS A 87 -6.61 -10.45 21.55
N GLN A 88 -6.71 -10.12 22.85
CA GLN A 88 -7.96 -9.70 23.47
C GLN A 88 -8.50 -8.40 22.85
N ARG A 89 -7.62 -7.42 22.60
CA ARG A 89 -8.03 -6.15 21.98
C ARG A 89 -8.53 -6.33 20.54
N ILE A 90 -7.93 -7.24 19.78
CA ILE A 90 -8.38 -7.58 18.42
C ILE A 90 -9.75 -8.27 18.47
N GLU A 91 -9.96 -9.17 19.42
CA GLU A 91 -11.24 -9.85 19.63
C GLU A 91 -12.35 -8.86 20.02
N GLU A 92 -12.08 -7.97 20.98
CA GLU A 92 -12.99 -6.89 21.39
C GLU A 92 -13.33 -5.96 20.22
N LEU A 93 -12.34 -5.59 19.39
CA LEU A 93 -12.55 -4.73 18.23
C LEU A 93 -13.50 -5.39 17.22
N GLY A 94 -13.36 -6.70 17.02
CA GLY A 94 -14.17 -7.50 16.11
C GLY A 94 -14.28 -6.86 14.73
N HIS A 95 -15.51 -6.64 14.27
CA HIS A 95 -15.84 -6.01 12.99
C HIS A 95 -16.45 -4.61 13.14
N SER A 96 -16.17 -3.93 14.26
CA SER A 96 -16.75 -2.62 14.58
C SER A 96 -16.32 -1.50 13.60
N TYR A 97 -15.23 -1.71 12.86
CA TYR A 97 -14.69 -0.76 11.88
C TYR A 97 -14.40 -1.47 10.56
N ASN A 98 -14.60 -0.75 9.45
CA ASN A 98 -14.25 -1.25 8.10
C ASN A 98 -12.73 -1.27 7.91
N LEU A 99 -12.08 -0.14 8.20
CA LEU A 99 -10.63 -0.04 8.21
C LEU A 99 -10.14 -0.18 9.64
N ARG A 100 -9.42 -1.26 9.91
CA ARG A 100 -8.85 -1.58 11.22
C ARG A 100 -7.34 -1.56 11.07
N ILE A 101 -6.69 -0.73 11.89
CA ILE A 101 -5.26 -0.52 11.83
C ILE A 101 -4.66 -0.91 13.18
N LEU A 102 -3.60 -1.72 13.16
CA LEU A 102 -2.72 -1.91 14.30
C LEU A 102 -1.49 -1.02 14.11
N LEU A 103 -1.42 0.05 14.90
CA LEU A 103 -0.30 0.98 14.93
C LEU A 103 0.72 0.52 15.98
N ILE A 104 1.87 0.08 15.51
CA ILE A 104 2.94 -0.49 16.32
C ILE A 104 4.04 0.55 16.50
N GLN A 105 4.39 0.84 17.76
CA GLN A 105 5.59 1.59 18.10
C GLN A 105 6.75 0.62 18.36
N CYS A 106 7.79 0.71 17.54
CA CYS A 106 9.01 -0.09 17.62
C CYS A 106 10.03 0.56 18.57
N ASP A 107 9.92 0.24 19.86
CA ASP A 107 10.75 0.77 20.95
C ASP A 107 11.72 -0.28 21.54
N VAL A 108 12.00 -1.34 20.78
CA VAL A 108 12.87 -2.47 21.16
C VAL A 108 13.83 -2.79 20.02
N SER A 109 15.06 -3.18 20.32
CA SER A 109 16.07 -3.55 19.32
C SER A 109 15.79 -4.90 18.62
N ASP A 110 15.32 -5.90 19.37
CA ASP A 110 14.89 -7.18 18.82
C ASP A 110 13.39 -7.16 18.51
N HIS A 111 13.05 -6.67 17.32
CA HIS A 111 11.66 -6.44 16.88
C HIS A 111 11.22 -7.36 15.74
N GLN A 112 12.14 -8.08 15.10
CA GLN A 112 11.88 -8.83 13.87
C GLN A 112 10.88 -9.99 14.09
N GLU A 113 11.13 -10.81 15.12
CA GLU A 113 10.28 -11.97 15.39
C GLU A 113 8.90 -11.54 15.91
N THR A 114 8.86 -10.55 16.79
CA THR A 114 7.61 -10.00 17.31
C THR A 114 6.74 -9.38 16.21
N ILE A 115 7.32 -8.58 15.30
CA ILE A 115 6.57 -8.01 14.18
C ILE A 115 6.08 -9.11 13.24
N ARG A 116 6.88 -10.16 13.00
CA ARG A 116 6.48 -11.31 12.18
C ARG A 116 5.25 -12.02 12.76
N GLU A 117 5.25 -12.30 14.06
CA GLU A 117 4.12 -12.91 14.77
C GLU A 117 2.86 -12.03 14.72
N LEU A 118 3.01 -10.74 15.01
CA LEU A 118 1.91 -9.77 14.92
C LEU A 118 1.36 -9.67 13.50
N THR A 119 2.23 -9.71 12.48
CA THR A 119 1.83 -9.70 11.06
C THR A 119 0.96 -10.89 10.71
N LYS A 120 1.33 -12.08 11.17
CA LYS A 120 0.50 -13.28 10.98
C LYS A 120 -0.87 -13.13 11.64
N THR A 121 -0.90 -12.62 12.87
CA THR A 121 -2.16 -12.39 13.62
C THR A 121 -3.05 -11.36 12.91
N CYS A 122 -2.49 -10.24 12.46
CA CYS A 122 -3.22 -9.20 11.75
C CYS A 122 -3.73 -9.66 10.39
N LEU A 123 -2.97 -10.49 9.66
CA LEU A 123 -3.38 -11.04 8.37
C LEU A 123 -4.63 -11.92 8.53
N ILE A 124 -4.67 -12.78 9.54
CA ILE A 124 -5.84 -13.65 9.81
C ILE A 124 -7.08 -12.82 10.16
N ASN A 125 -6.91 -11.74 10.94
CA ASN A 125 -8.02 -10.89 11.39
C ASN A 125 -8.36 -9.77 10.40
N ASN A 126 -7.68 -9.69 9.26
CA ASN A 126 -7.83 -8.65 8.24
C ASN A 126 -7.66 -7.23 8.83
N ILE A 127 -6.55 -7.03 9.55
CA ILE A 127 -6.12 -5.77 10.15
C ILE A 127 -4.84 -5.31 9.45
N THR A 128 -4.76 -4.03 9.11
CA THR A 128 -3.56 -3.44 8.50
C THR A 128 -2.55 -3.06 9.58
N ILE A 129 -1.29 -3.46 9.42
CA ILE A 129 -0.22 -3.02 10.32
C ILE A 129 0.42 -1.75 9.80
N MET A 130 0.66 -0.80 10.71
CA MET A 130 1.51 0.36 10.50
C MET A 130 2.59 0.37 11.57
N VAL A 131 3.86 0.44 11.17
CA VAL A 131 4.99 0.47 12.12
C VAL A 131 5.57 1.88 12.15
N ALA A 132 5.84 2.37 13.36
CA ALA A 132 6.49 3.64 13.63
C ALA A 132 7.67 3.40 14.59
N TRP A 133 8.78 4.10 14.40
CA TRP A 133 9.99 3.99 15.21
C TRP A 133 9.98 4.95 16.40
N THR A 134 9.25 6.06 16.29
CA THR A 134 9.18 7.08 17.33
C THR A 134 7.74 7.41 17.70
N ALA A 135 7.52 7.90 18.91
CA ALA A 135 6.20 8.39 19.32
C ALA A 135 5.73 9.59 18.46
N GLU A 136 6.67 10.36 17.92
CA GLU A 136 6.38 11.46 16.99
C GLU A 136 5.79 10.94 15.67
N GLU A 137 6.35 9.88 15.10
CA GLU A 137 5.81 9.23 13.90
C GLU A 137 4.42 8.64 14.16
N VAL A 138 4.20 8.00 15.31
CA VAL A 138 2.88 7.51 15.71
C VAL A 138 1.86 8.64 15.70
N GLY A 139 2.19 9.77 16.36
CA GLY A 139 1.33 10.96 16.38
C GLY A 139 1.09 11.53 14.98
N HIS A 140 2.13 11.58 14.15
CA HIS A 140 2.05 12.05 12.78
C HIS A 140 1.13 11.17 11.90
N TYR A 141 1.20 9.84 12.04
CA TYR A 141 0.34 8.92 11.31
C TYR A 141 -1.11 9.07 11.72
N LEU A 142 -1.41 9.16 13.02
CA LEU A 142 -2.77 9.42 13.52
C LEU A 142 -3.34 10.73 12.96
N SER A 143 -2.55 11.81 12.99
CA SER A 143 -2.94 13.10 12.40
C SER A 143 -3.18 12.99 10.90
N THR A 144 -2.32 12.28 10.18
CA THR A 144 -2.44 12.09 8.73
C THR A 144 -3.71 11.30 8.39
N TYR A 145 -3.97 10.18 9.07
CA TYR A 145 -5.19 9.42 8.83
C TYR A 145 -6.45 10.27 9.00
N LYS A 146 -6.51 11.13 10.03
CA LYS A 146 -7.66 12.03 10.21
C LYS A 146 -7.74 13.10 9.11
N GLN A 147 -6.61 13.70 8.72
CA GLN A 147 -6.59 14.72 7.66
C GLN A 147 -6.96 14.19 6.28
N PHE A 148 -6.76 12.89 6.05
CA PHE A 148 -7.06 12.23 4.77
C PHE A 148 -8.41 11.50 4.76
N GLU A 149 -9.24 11.61 5.82
CA GLU A 149 -10.56 10.95 5.91
C GLU A 149 -11.46 11.26 4.70
N HIS A 150 -11.45 12.50 4.21
CA HIS A 150 -12.28 12.97 3.09
C HIS A 150 -11.49 13.33 1.84
N LYS A 151 -10.17 13.05 1.80
CA LYS A 151 -9.34 13.40 0.65
C LYS A 151 -9.51 12.34 -0.46
N PRO A 152 -9.78 12.75 -1.71
CA PRO A 152 -9.86 11.81 -2.81
C PRO A 152 -8.49 11.19 -3.14
N PRO A 153 -8.45 10.04 -3.83
CA PRO A 153 -7.20 9.35 -4.21
C PRO A 153 -6.39 10.08 -5.31
N ASP A 154 -6.70 11.34 -5.60
CA ASP A 154 -6.02 12.10 -6.67
C ASP A 154 -4.53 12.27 -6.43
N MET A 155 -4.09 12.27 -5.16
CA MET A 155 -2.67 12.36 -4.78
C MET A 155 -1.88 11.09 -5.16
N ILE A 156 -2.53 9.91 -5.15
CA ILE A 156 -1.89 8.63 -5.47
C ILE A 156 -2.06 8.24 -6.94
N LYS A 157 -2.92 8.94 -7.67
CA LYS A 157 -3.14 8.69 -9.09
C LYS A 157 -1.92 9.14 -9.89
N GLU A 158 -1.49 8.29 -10.82
CA GLU A 158 -0.41 8.64 -11.76
C GLU A 158 -0.81 9.92 -12.53
N ARG A 159 0.02 10.95 -12.40
CA ARG A 159 -0.10 12.17 -13.19
C ARG A 159 0.52 11.91 -14.54
N ILE A 160 -0.29 11.40 -15.46
CA ILE A 160 0.11 11.29 -16.86
C ILE A 160 0.01 12.69 -17.47
N ASP A 161 1.16 13.26 -17.83
CA ASP A 161 1.20 14.50 -18.59
C ASP A 161 0.48 14.27 -19.93
N LYS A 162 -0.53 15.10 -20.21
CA LYS A 162 -1.33 15.03 -21.45
C LYS A 162 -0.62 15.66 -22.65
N ASP A 163 0.59 16.17 -22.45
CA ASP A 163 1.37 16.79 -23.50
C ASP A 163 1.79 15.76 -24.54
N TYR A 164 1.62 16.09 -25.82
CA TYR A 164 2.00 15.22 -26.93
C TYR A 164 3.42 14.69 -26.80
N TYR A 165 4.34 15.55 -26.37
CA TYR A 165 5.74 15.20 -26.22
C TYR A 165 6.00 14.24 -25.05
N SER A 166 5.28 14.40 -23.93
CA SER A 166 5.36 13.46 -22.81
C SER A 166 4.78 12.10 -23.19
N ILE A 167 3.65 12.07 -23.91
CA ILE A 167 3.05 10.83 -24.43
C ILE A 167 4.00 10.13 -25.41
N LEU A 168 4.58 10.88 -26.38
CA LEU A 168 5.54 10.36 -27.35
C LEU A 168 6.77 9.78 -26.67
N ARG A 169 7.32 10.49 -25.68
CA ARG A 169 8.45 10.02 -24.88
C ARG A 169 8.10 8.72 -24.17
N THR A 170 7.01 8.68 -23.41
CA THR A 170 6.58 7.49 -22.68
C THR A 170 6.38 6.30 -23.62
N ALA A 171 5.70 6.51 -24.75
CA ALA A 171 5.46 5.48 -25.76
C ALA A 171 6.76 4.91 -26.34
N LEU A 172 7.70 5.76 -26.74
CA LEU A 172 8.96 5.32 -27.37
C LEU A 172 9.97 4.76 -26.36
N THR A 173 9.98 5.26 -25.12
CA THR A 173 10.81 4.69 -24.04
C THR A 173 10.32 3.34 -23.52
N SER A 174 9.10 2.91 -23.90
CA SER A 174 8.64 1.54 -23.62
C SER A 174 9.43 0.48 -24.40
N ILE A 175 10.07 0.88 -25.51
CA ILE A 175 10.91 0.00 -26.31
C ILE A 175 12.25 -0.20 -25.60
N SER A 176 12.63 -1.46 -25.41
CA SER A 176 13.88 -1.81 -24.74
C SER A 176 15.08 -1.12 -25.41
N ARG A 177 15.96 -0.54 -24.59
CA ARG A 177 17.19 0.17 -24.99
C ARG A 177 16.99 1.55 -25.67
N VAL A 178 15.77 2.06 -25.77
CA VAL A 178 15.49 3.42 -26.27
C VAL A 178 15.44 4.41 -25.10
N ASN A 179 16.30 5.43 -25.12
CA ASN A 179 16.41 6.43 -24.06
C ASN A 179 15.62 7.71 -24.37
N LYS A 180 15.44 8.57 -23.35
CA LYS A 180 14.78 9.88 -23.50
C LYS A 180 15.45 10.78 -24.55
N THR A 181 16.78 10.74 -24.62
CA THR A 181 17.58 11.47 -25.62
C THR A 181 17.33 10.96 -27.04
N ASP A 182 17.16 9.65 -27.20
CA ASP A 182 16.90 9.02 -28.49
C ASP A 182 15.53 9.46 -29.04
N VAL A 183 14.53 9.61 -28.17
CA VAL A 183 13.21 10.13 -28.54
C VAL A 183 13.29 11.58 -29.01
N GLU A 184 14.14 12.40 -28.41
CA GLU A 184 14.34 13.78 -28.86
C GLU A 184 15.00 13.84 -30.24
N THR A 185 16.00 12.98 -30.48
CA THR A 185 16.62 12.84 -31.80
C THR A 185 15.61 12.38 -32.85
N LEU A 186 14.78 11.37 -32.54
CA LEU A 186 13.74 10.87 -33.44
C LEU A 186 12.69 11.94 -33.75
N ARG A 187 12.25 12.69 -32.74
CA ARG A 187 11.31 13.79 -32.91
C ARG A 187 11.89 14.90 -33.79
N THR A 188 13.15 15.26 -33.60
CA THR A 188 13.77 16.36 -34.35
C THR A 188 14.07 15.98 -35.80
N SER A 189 14.42 14.71 -36.06
CA SER A 189 14.79 14.22 -37.39
C SER A 189 13.61 13.73 -38.23
N LEU A 190 12.68 12.98 -37.63
CA LEU A 190 11.55 12.34 -38.31
C LEU A 190 10.22 13.04 -38.03
N GLY A 191 10.12 13.85 -36.98
CA GLY A 191 8.95 14.68 -36.69
C GLY A 191 7.76 13.90 -36.14
N SER A 192 7.10 13.14 -37.01
CA SER A 192 5.84 12.44 -36.74
C SER A 192 6.06 11.02 -36.20
N PHE A 193 5.18 10.58 -35.30
CA PHE A 193 5.16 9.19 -34.84
C PHE A 193 4.94 8.20 -36.00
N ALA A 194 4.15 8.59 -37.01
CA ALA A 194 3.92 7.75 -38.19
C ALA A 194 5.20 7.56 -39.02
N ASP A 195 6.02 8.59 -39.12
CA ASP A 195 7.28 8.55 -39.86
C ASP A 195 8.33 7.77 -39.07
N ILE A 196 8.34 7.90 -37.74
CA ILE A 196 9.16 7.08 -36.84
C ILE A 196 8.82 5.59 -36.97
N ALA A 197 7.54 5.23 -37.09
CA ALA A 197 7.10 3.85 -37.22
C ALA A 197 7.42 3.22 -38.60
N ARG A 198 7.50 4.03 -39.66
CA ARG A 198 7.81 3.59 -41.03
C ARG A 198 9.30 3.73 -41.41
N ALA A 199 10.11 4.32 -40.54
CA ALA A 199 11.52 4.57 -40.81
C ALA A 199 12.27 3.27 -41.10
N THR A 200 13.12 3.29 -42.13
CA THR A 200 13.95 2.12 -42.46
C THR A 200 15.06 1.94 -41.43
N SER A 201 15.59 0.72 -41.32
CA SER A 201 16.72 0.45 -40.42
C SER A 201 17.94 1.33 -40.73
N GLU A 202 18.17 1.65 -42.00
CA GLU A 202 19.27 2.51 -42.46
C GLU A 202 19.05 3.97 -42.04
N GLN A 203 17.82 4.49 -42.19
CA GLN A 203 17.47 5.82 -41.74
C GLN A 203 17.62 5.97 -40.23
N LEU A 204 17.18 4.98 -39.45
CA LEU A 204 17.37 4.98 -38.00
C LEU A 204 18.84 4.97 -37.60
N GLN A 205 19.70 4.23 -38.31
CA GLN A 205 21.15 4.17 -38.05
C GLN A 205 21.88 5.46 -38.44
N SER A 206 21.33 6.25 -39.37
CA SER A 206 21.90 7.55 -39.74
C SER A 206 21.76 8.60 -38.63
N LEU A 207 20.90 8.36 -37.64
CA LEU A 207 20.64 9.28 -36.55
C LEU A 207 21.76 9.25 -35.49
N PRO A 208 22.16 10.41 -34.95
CA PRO A 208 23.20 10.47 -33.94
C PRO A 208 22.77 9.71 -32.67
N GLY A 209 23.59 8.76 -32.24
CA GLY A 209 23.35 7.95 -31.04
C GLY A 209 22.44 6.72 -31.26
N PHE A 210 21.96 6.48 -32.49
CA PHE A 210 21.26 5.25 -32.87
C PHE A 210 22.21 4.20 -33.44
N GLY A 211 22.63 3.26 -32.60
CA GLY A 211 23.39 2.10 -33.05
C GLY A 211 22.50 0.99 -33.66
N GLN A 212 23.15 -0.01 -34.26
CA GLN A 212 22.51 -1.20 -34.85
C GLN A 212 21.49 -1.86 -33.92
N VAL A 213 21.83 -1.96 -32.63
CA VAL A 213 20.97 -2.59 -31.62
C VAL A 213 19.67 -1.80 -31.42
N LYS A 214 19.75 -0.47 -31.33
CA LYS A 214 18.57 0.39 -31.14
C LYS A 214 17.67 0.38 -32.38
N ALA A 215 18.27 0.51 -33.57
CA ALA A 215 17.54 0.45 -34.83
C ALA A 215 16.81 -0.90 -35.01
N ARG A 216 17.48 -2.02 -34.72
CA ARG A 216 16.86 -3.35 -34.77
C ARG A 216 15.72 -3.49 -33.76
N ARG A 217 15.91 -3.05 -32.51
CA ARG A 217 14.85 -3.11 -31.48
C ARG A 217 13.65 -2.25 -31.83
N MET A 218 13.88 -1.08 -32.41
CA MET A 218 12.82 -0.18 -32.88
C MET A 218 11.99 -0.84 -34.00
N LYS A 219 12.67 -1.39 -35.00
CA LYS A 219 12.02 -2.08 -36.12
C LYS A 219 11.27 -3.33 -35.65
N ASP A 220 11.91 -4.14 -34.79
CA ASP A 220 11.29 -5.31 -34.16
C ASP A 220 10.04 -4.89 -33.34
N ALA A 221 10.03 -3.74 -32.69
CA ALA A 221 8.87 -3.30 -31.90
C ALA A 221 7.64 -2.98 -32.77
N PHE A 222 7.83 -2.45 -33.99
CA PHE A 222 6.74 -2.10 -34.89
C PHE A 222 6.32 -3.22 -35.85
N GLU A 223 7.28 -4.04 -36.33
CA GLU A 223 7.02 -5.03 -37.37
C GLU A 223 6.79 -6.46 -36.82
N LYS A 224 7.20 -6.74 -35.58
CA LYS A 224 7.05 -8.09 -35.03
C LYS A 224 5.57 -8.44 -34.85
N PRO A 225 5.11 -9.59 -35.37
CA PRO A 225 3.73 -10.01 -35.17
C PRO A 225 3.44 -10.26 -33.68
N PHE A 226 2.25 -9.85 -33.23
CA PHE A 226 1.81 -10.06 -31.84
C PHE A 226 1.77 -11.54 -31.44
N ARG A 227 1.57 -12.45 -32.41
CA ARG A 227 1.60 -13.90 -32.20
C ARG A 227 2.94 -14.45 -32.65
N THR A 228 3.74 -14.91 -31.70
CA THR A 228 4.91 -15.75 -32.01
C THR A 228 4.39 -17.16 -32.29
N GLY A 229 4.93 -17.86 -33.30
CA GLY A 229 4.39 -19.12 -33.83
C GLY A 229 4.19 -20.27 -32.82
N THR A 230 4.65 -20.13 -31.58
CA THR A 230 4.36 -21.04 -30.46
C THR A 230 2.90 -20.97 -29.96
N THR A 231 2.20 -19.84 -30.12
CA THR A 231 0.78 -19.71 -29.71
C THR A 231 -0.22 -20.00 -30.83
N SER A 232 0.25 -20.28 -32.06
CA SER A 232 -0.63 -20.72 -33.17
C SER A 232 -1.04 -22.20 -33.06
N ALA A 233 -0.46 -22.97 -32.12
CA ALA A 233 -0.87 -24.35 -31.84
C ALA A 233 -2.27 -24.44 -31.21
N LEU A 234 -2.82 -23.34 -30.69
CA LEU A 234 -4.23 -23.24 -30.30
C LEU A 234 -5.06 -22.77 -31.51
N SER A 235 -4.94 -23.48 -32.63
CA SER A 235 -5.90 -23.34 -33.71
C SER A 235 -7.24 -23.86 -33.22
N PHE A 236 -8.17 -22.94 -33.02
CA PHE A 236 -9.60 -23.20 -32.89
C PHE A 236 -10.01 -24.24 -33.94
N GLN A 237 -10.43 -25.43 -33.51
CA GLN A 237 -11.16 -26.36 -34.38
C GLN A 237 -12.53 -25.72 -34.67
N PRO A 238 -12.85 -25.37 -35.92
CA PRO A 238 -14.24 -25.12 -36.27
C PRO A 238 -14.95 -26.46 -36.14
N THR A 239 -16.00 -26.52 -35.33
CA THR A 239 -16.90 -27.66 -35.26
C THR A 239 -17.46 -27.93 -36.64
N GLN A 240 -16.94 -28.97 -37.32
CA GLN A 240 -17.51 -29.47 -38.55
C GLN A 240 -18.89 -30.07 -38.23
N SER A 241 -19.95 -29.36 -38.64
CA SER A 241 -21.27 -29.94 -38.80
C SER A 241 -21.23 -30.95 -39.95
N LYS A 242 -21.39 -32.23 -39.63
CA LYS A 242 -21.61 -33.28 -40.64
C LYS A 242 -22.95 -33.02 -41.35
N PRO A 243 -23.01 -33.00 -42.70
CA PRO A 243 -24.26 -33.15 -43.41
C PRO A 243 -24.67 -34.63 -43.45
N ALA A 244 -25.94 -34.90 -43.20
CA ALA A 244 -26.55 -36.21 -43.38
C ALA A 244 -26.61 -36.58 -44.87
N SER A 245 -26.22 -37.80 -45.22
CA SER A 245 -26.57 -38.41 -46.50
C SER A 245 -26.70 -39.93 -46.36
N GLN A 246 -27.96 -40.34 -46.44
CA GLN A 246 -28.53 -41.45 -47.23
C GLN A 246 -27.87 -42.84 -47.15
N ALA A 247 -28.63 -43.78 -46.60
CA ALA A 247 -28.53 -45.21 -46.90
C ALA A 247 -29.38 -45.56 -48.13
N PRO A 248 -29.06 -46.62 -48.88
CA PRO A 248 -30.02 -47.30 -49.73
C PRO A 248 -30.50 -48.65 -49.15
N ALA A 249 -31.72 -48.95 -49.59
CA ALA A 249 -32.70 -49.98 -49.25
C ALA A 249 -32.27 -51.47 -49.23
N SER A 250 -33.07 -52.26 -48.49
CA SER A 250 -33.64 -53.55 -48.93
C SER A 250 -34.84 -53.96 -48.05
N GLN A 251 -35.79 -54.69 -48.63
CA GLN A 251 -37.23 -54.79 -48.33
C GLN A 251 -37.67 -55.87 -47.31
N SER A 252 -38.82 -55.58 -46.66
CA SER A 252 -39.98 -56.43 -46.26
C SER A 252 -39.73 -57.64 -45.30
N VAL A 253 -40.51 -57.90 -44.25
CA VAL A 253 -41.91 -58.39 -44.25
C VAL A 253 -42.53 -58.35 -42.83
N LYS A 254 -43.83 -57.99 -42.74
CA LYS A 254 -44.90 -58.27 -41.73
C LYS A 254 -44.73 -57.98 -40.23
N GLY A 255 -45.72 -57.27 -39.68
CA GLY A 255 -46.60 -57.85 -38.65
C GLY A 255 -46.91 -57.04 -37.37
N LYS A 256 -48.07 -56.37 -37.38
CA LYS A 256 -49.13 -56.38 -36.34
C LYS A 256 -48.91 -55.79 -34.91
N GLU A 257 -49.77 -54.80 -34.62
CA GLU A 257 -50.55 -54.53 -33.38
C GLU A 257 -49.91 -54.04 -32.04
N ARG A 258 -50.35 -52.83 -31.68
CA ARG A 258 -51.17 -52.47 -30.48
C ARG A 258 -50.50 -52.27 -29.10
N ALA A 259 -50.42 -50.98 -28.74
CA ALA A 259 -50.72 -50.33 -27.45
C ALA A 259 -50.60 -51.08 -26.11
N ARG A 260 -49.86 -50.49 -25.15
CA ARG A 260 -50.35 -50.04 -23.83
C ARG A 260 -49.24 -49.40 -22.97
N THR A 261 -49.56 -48.24 -22.40
CA THR A 261 -48.95 -47.54 -21.24
C THR A 261 -49.33 -48.23 -19.90
N PRO A 262 -48.94 -47.71 -18.71
CA PRO A 262 -47.62 -47.50 -18.08
C PRO A 262 -47.58 -48.30 -16.73
N PRO A 263 -46.73 -48.02 -15.69
CA PRO A 263 -46.86 -46.81 -14.87
C PRO A 263 -45.55 -46.20 -14.32
N PHE A 264 -45.72 -44.96 -13.86
CA PHE A 264 -44.84 -44.14 -13.04
C PHE A 264 -44.47 -44.82 -11.71
N GLU A 265 -43.22 -44.64 -11.27
CA GLU A 265 -42.90 -44.39 -9.86
C GLU A 265 -41.87 -43.27 -9.73
N HIS A 266 -42.17 -42.38 -8.78
CA HIS A 266 -41.43 -41.20 -8.35
C HIS A 266 -40.36 -41.62 -7.34
N GLU A 267 -39.11 -41.17 -7.48
CA GLU A 267 -38.35 -40.76 -6.30
C GLU A 267 -37.22 -39.78 -6.65
N SER A 268 -37.22 -38.67 -5.91
CA SER A 268 -36.36 -37.51 -6.03
C SER A 268 -35.18 -37.61 -5.06
N GLY A 269 -33.95 -37.57 -5.58
CA GLY A 269 -32.71 -37.42 -4.81
C GLY A 269 -31.74 -36.46 -5.52
N PRO A 270 -30.93 -35.65 -4.78
CA PRO A 270 -30.09 -34.60 -5.36
C PRO A 270 -28.84 -35.18 -6.06
N PRO A 271 -28.28 -34.52 -7.10
CA PRO A 271 -27.19 -35.09 -7.89
C PRO A 271 -25.86 -35.05 -7.14
N MET A 272 -25.24 -36.22 -7.00
CA MET A 272 -23.88 -36.40 -6.49
C MET A 272 -22.85 -35.66 -7.36
N LYS A 273 -22.04 -34.81 -6.72
CA LYS A 273 -20.91 -34.10 -7.32
C LYS A 273 -19.76 -35.07 -7.59
N ARG A 274 -19.27 -35.13 -8.83
CA ARG A 274 -18.04 -35.86 -9.19
C ARG A 274 -16.83 -35.28 -8.41
N PRO A 275 -15.92 -36.12 -7.91
CA PRO A 275 -14.74 -35.63 -7.18
C PRO A 275 -13.79 -34.91 -8.14
N ARG A 276 -13.33 -33.72 -7.74
CA ARG A 276 -12.26 -32.99 -8.46
C ARG A 276 -10.94 -33.72 -8.26
N PRO A 277 -10.07 -33.81 -9.28
CA PRO A 277 -8.74 -34.39 -9.10
C PRO A 277 -7.91 -33.58 -8.07
N PRO A 278 -6.95 -34.21 -7.38
CA PRO A 278 -6.13 -33.53 -6.38
C PRO A 278 -5.33 -32.40 -7.03
N ARG A 279 -5.25 -31.26 -6.32
CA ARG A 279 -4.45 -30.12 -6.73
C ARG A 279 -2.98 -30.51 -6.68
N GLU A 280 -2.26 -30.39 -7.78
CA GLU A 280 -0.81 -30.59 -7.81
C GLU A 280 -0.14 -29.62 -6.82
N GLN A 281 0.80 -30.14 -6.03
CA GLN A 281 1.53 -29.35 -5.03
C GLN A 281 2.37 -28.30 -5.76
N SER A 282 2.30 -27.06 -5.28
CA SER A 282 3.11 -25.97 -5.80
C SER A 282 4.60 -26.32 -5.69
N PRO A 283 5.44 -25.96 -6.68
CA PRO A 283 6.88 -26.25 -6.64
C PRO A 283 7.54 -25.69 -5.38
N VAL A 284 8.49 -26.44 -4.82
CA VAL A 284 9.37 -25.98 -3.75
C VAL A 284 10.24 -24.86 -4.32
N TRP A 285 10.11 -23.66 -3.75
CA TRP A 285 10.99 -22.56 -4.06
C TRP A 285 12.25 -22.71 -3.22
N ASP A 286 13.32 -23.24 -3.82
CA ASP A 286 14.65 -23.28 -3.21
C ASP A 286 15.18 -21.85 -3.07
N ILE A 287 15.12 -21.30 -1.85
CA ILE A 287 15.68 -20.00 -1.48
C ILE A 287 17.17 -20.14 -1.08
N GLU A 288 17.74 -21.34 -1.12
CA GLU A 288 19.12 -21.62 -0.68
C GLU A 288 20.15 -21.70 -1.82
N LEU A 289 20.15 -20.74 -2.74
CA LEU A 289 21.19 -20.64 -3.78
C LEU A 289 21.91 -19.28 -3.88
N ASP A 290 21.57 -18.31 -3.03
CA ASP A 290 22.27 -17.01 -2.95
C ASP A 290 23.12 -16.81 -1.67
N LEU A 291 23.35 -17.86 -0.88
CA LEU A 291 24.16 -17.79 0.36
C LEU A 291 25.56 -18.41 0.24
N ASN A 292 26.07 -18.68 -0.96
CA ASN A 292 27.45 -19.14 -1.12
C ASN A 292 28.17 -18.48 -2.32
N GLY A 293 28.52 -17.20 -2.13
CA GLY A 293 29.51 -16.48 -2.93
C GLY A 293 30.77 -16.21 -2.09
N SER A 294 31.88 -16.79 -2.52
CA SER A 294 33.22 -16.83 -1.91
C SER A 294 33.79 -15.50 -1.36
N PRO A 295 34.71 -15.54 -0.38
CA PRO A 295 35.22 -14.37 0.33
C PRO A 295 36.14 -13.51 -0.54
N SER A 296 35.91 -12.20 -0.57
CA SER A 296 36.80 -11.22 -1.18
C SER A 296 37.89 -10.78 -0.18
N PRO A 297 39.17 -10.70 -0.56
CA PRO A 297 40.26 -10.44 0.37
C PRO A 297 40.39 -8.95 0.76
N SER A 298 40.70 -8.73 2.04
CA SER A 298 41.03 -7.46 2.68
C SER A 298 42.26 -6.76 2.06
N PRO A 299 42.27 -5.42 1.92
CA PRO A 299 43.46 -4.70 1.45
C PRO A 299 44.42 -4.39 2.61
N THR A 300 45.68 -4.82 2.47
CA THR A 300 46.84 -4.38 3.25
C THR A 300 47.33 -2.99 2.82
N PRO A 301 48.04 -2.24 3.69
CA PRO A 301 48.46 -0.87 3.44
C PRO A 301 49.90 -0.80 2.87
N GLU A 302 50.12 -0.05 1.78
CA GLU A 302 51.48 0.40 1.43
C GLU A 302 51.49 1.75 0.66
N SER A 303 52.15 2.73 1.30
CA SER A 303 53.02 3.80 0.78
C SER A 303 52.65 4.63 -0.48
N GLY A 304 52.41 5.93 -0.26
CA GLY A 304 52.52 7.02 -1.24
C GLY A 304 52.68 8.39 -0.54
N PRO A 305 53.45 9.36 -1.11
CA PRO A 305 54.19 10.39 -0.35
C PRO A 305 53.36 11.63 0.08
N PRO A 306 53.85 12.42 1.06
CA PRO A 306 53.06 13.42 1.78
C PRO A 306 52.94 14.77 1.05
N PRO A 307 51.84 15.52 1.22
CA PRO A 307 51.72 16.86 0.66
C PRO A 307 52.48 17.91 1.49
N GLN A 308 53.25 18.73 0.77
CA GLN A 308 54.09 19.79 1.29
C GLN A 308 53.31 21.03 1.76
N ARG A 309 53.89 21.66 2.79
CA ARG A 309 53.48 22.88 3.49
C ARG A 309 54.05 24.09 2.75
N ILE A 310 53.22 25.10 2.44
CA ILE A 310 53.71 26.41 1.95
C ILE A 310 53.00 27.53 2.72
N SER A 311 53.80 28.46 3.25
CA SER A 311 53.42 29.80 3.72
C SER A 311 54.38 30.83 3.04
N PRO A 312 54.26 32.16 3.23
CA PRO A 312 53.60 33.09 2.29
C PRO A 312 54.51 34.23 1.77
N ALA A 313 54.09 35.00 0.74
CA ALA A 313 54.59 36.36 0.44
C ALA A 313 53.68 37.17 -0.55
N PRO A 314 53.72 38.53 -0.57
CA PRO A 314 52.69 39.46 -1.09
C PRO A 314 53.18 40.27 -2.34
N PRO A 315 52.62 41.45 -2.72
CA PRO A 315 51.22 41.92 -2.90
C PRO A 315 50.91 42.40 -4.35
N ALA A 316 49.63 42.55 -4.73
CA ALA A 316 49.20 43.43 -5.84
C ALA A 316 47.77 43.97 -5.61
N GLN A 317 47.52 45.15 -6.17
CA GLN A 317 46.56 46.16 -5.73
C GLN A 317 45.11 45.99 -6.27
N SER A 318 44.20 46.67 -5.56
CA SER A 318 42.93 47.30 -6.00
C SER A 318 41.85 46.48 -6.72
N GLU A 319 40.72 46.27 -6.05
CA GLU A 319 39.43 46.87 -6.44
C GLU A 319 38.33 46.58 -5.40
N GLU A 320 37.52 47.60 -5.11
CA GLU A 320 36.51 47.65 -4.06
C GLU A 320 35.30 46.73 -4.33
N ARG A 321 34.90 45.94 -3.32
CA ARG A 321 33.55 45.37 -3.26
C ARG A 321 33.03 45.32 -1.81
N ARG A 322 31.94 46.05 -1.59
CA ARG A 322 31.23 46.29 -0.32
C ARG A 322 30.96 44.99 0.48
N LYS A 323 31.29 44.98 1.78
CA LYS A 323 30.99 43.89 2.74
C LYS A 323 29.56 44.01 3.29
N ARG A 324 28.87 42.86 3.44
CA ARG A 324 27.62 42.72 4.21
C ARG A 324 27.87 42.96 5.71
N PRO A 325 26.90 43.52 6.47
CA PRO A 325 27.03 43.66 7.92
C PRO A 325 26.95 42.28 8.62
N GLN A 326 27.67 42.15 9.74
CA GLN A 326 27.68 40.96 10.60
C GLN A 326 26.36 40.77 11.35
N SER A 327 25.96 39.51 11.54
CA SER A 327 24.80 39.11 12.33
C SER A 327 25.06 39.26 13.84
N PRO A 328 24.01 39.55 14.66
CA PRO A 328 24.16 39.80 16.09
C PRO A 328 24.59 38.55 16.88
N VAL A 329 25.30 38.77 17.99
CA VAL A 329 25.66 37.77 19.00
C VAL A 329 24.42 37.46 19.84
N TRP A 330 24.11 36.17 20.01
CA TRP A 330 23.03 35.71 20.89
C TRP A 330 23.62 35.38 22.26
N ASP A 331 23.28 36.16 23.28
CA ASP A 331 23.66 35.93 24.68
C ASP A 331 22.73 34.86 25.29
N ILE A 332 23.31 33.77 25.79
CA ILE A 332 22.59 32.56 26.27
C ILE A 332 22.38 32.58 27.80
N GLU A 333 22.74 33.66 28.51
CA GLU A 333 22.71 33.70 29.98
C GLU A 333 21.57 34.54 30.60
N LEU A 334 20.34 34.49 30.06
CA LEU A 334 19.21 35.25 30.61
C LEU A 334 17.92 34.47 30.89
N ASP A 335 17.92 33.13 30.88
CA ASP A 335 16.70 32.34 31.17
C ASP A 335 16.90 31.22 32.22
N LEU A 336 17.94 31.33 33.05
CA LEU A 336 18.08 30.51 34.27
C LEU A 336 17.95 31.41 35.50
N ASN A 337 16.73 31.93 35.72
CA ASN A 337 16.11 32.09 37.04
C ASN A 337 14.82 32.89 36.88
N GLU A 338 13.67 32.22 36.92
CA GLU A 338 12.53 32.74 37.68
C GLU A 338 11.54 31.60 38.01
N SER A 339 11.41 31.37 39.31
CA SER A 339 10.42 30.56 40.06
C SER A 339 10.59 29.04 40.13
#